data_AF-G4MTX2-F1
#
_entry.id   AF-G4MTX2-F1
#
_cell.length_a   1.000
_cell.length_b   1.000
_cell.length_c   1.000
_cell.angle_alpha   90.00
_cell.angle_beta   90.00
_cell.angle_gamma   90.00
#
_symmetry.space_group_name_H-M   'P 1'
#
loop_
_entity.id
_entity.type
_entity.pdbx_description
1 polymer ?
#
loop_
_entity_poly.entity_id
_entity_poly.type
_entity_poly.pdbx_seq_one_letter_code
_entity_poly.pdbx_strand_id
1 'polypeptide(L)'
;MASMQRSCWRQLARAHIAALSQRRAAFSAASSITKAPRTLSAVRSSIPRRFYSSQQQTPPPPPPPPPKQDKIKFWPFVVIIGLATTAWIGLVNQRKDMPGVPPQQQVGLGGRLPAPAKSTPTFSGDDVTVVFVLGGPGAGKGTQCAQLVERYGFTHLSAGDLLRAEQERPGSQFGELIKDCIRNGAIVPMEVTVQLLENAMTDVVEENKKKSRNGSSKAKFLIDGFPRKMDQALKFEETVCPAKFVLFYDCPEAEMERRLLERGKTSGRADDNAESIRKRFRTFIETSMPVVDHYEKENRVVKIDATPSPDQVSKETQKRIESRLGSNF
;
A
#
# COMPACT_ATOMS: atom_id res chain seq x y z
N MET A 1 23.48 15.55 -8.67
CA MET A 1 22.64 15.25 -7.48
C MET A 1 21.66 14.09 -7.68
N ALA A 2 21.03 13.90 -8.86
CA ALA A 2 20.11 12.79 -9.12
C ALA A 2 20.73 11.37 -9.09
N SER A 3 22.02 11.22 -9.40
CA SER A 3 22.75 9.93 -9.31
C SER A 3 22.91 9.44 -7.86
N MET A 4 23.16 10.38 -6.93
CA MET A 4 23.35 10.06 -5.51
C MET A 4 22.04 9.66 -4.83
N GLN A 5 20.92 10.26 -5.23
CA GLN A 5 19.58 9.89 -4.76
C GLN A 5 19.17 8.47 -5.20
N ARG A 6 19.49 8.06 -6.44
CA ARG A 6 19.25 6.69 -6.94
C ARG A 6 20.13 5.65 -6.23
N SER A 7 21.36 6.01 -5.89
CA SER A 7 22.30 5.12 -5.18
C SER A 7 21.87 4.81 -3.74
N CYS A 8 21.41 5.83 -3.00
CA CYS A 8 20.90 5.66 -1.64
C CYS A 8 19.61 4.83 -1.61
N TRP A 9 18.71 5.05 -2.55
CA TRP A 9 17.51 4.24 -2.75
C TRP A 9 17.84 2.76 -3.06
N ARG A 10 18.82 2.52 -3.93
CA ARG A 10 19.29 1.16 -4.25
C ARG A 10 19.90 0.45 -3.05
N GLN A 11 20.60 1.17 -2.17
CA GLN A 11 21.15 0.59 -0.94
C GLN A 11 20.06 0.25 0.09
N LEU A 12 19.05 1.10 0.26
CA LEU A 12 17.92 0.83 1.17
C LEU A 12 17.02 -0.30 0.67
N ALA A 13 16.70 -0.33 -0.64
CA ALA A 13 15.94 -1.42 -1.25
C ALA A 13 16.71 -2.75 -1.15
N ARG A 14 18.03 -2.74 -1.39
CA ARG A 14 18.89 -3.93 -1.20
C ARG A 14 18.96 -4.37 0.25
N ALA A 15 19.05 -3.46 1.21
CA ALA A 15 19.06 -3.80 2.63
C ALA A 15 17.73 -4.44 3.06
N HIS A 16 16.61 -3.97 2.52
CA HIS A 16 15.29 -4.52 2.82
C HIS A 16 15.05 -5.88 2.15
N ILE A 17 15.47 -6.07 0.89
CA ILE A 17 15.45 -7.37 0.20
C ILE A 17 16.41 -8.37 0.86
N ALA A 18 17.59 -7.94 1.31
CA ALA A 18 18.53 -8.76 2.05
C ALA A 18 17.99 -9.15 3.45
N ALA A 19 17.30 -8.24 4.14
CA ALA A 19 16.65 -8.52 5.41
C ALA A 19 15.51 -9.56 5.27
N LEU A 20 14.78 -9.53 4.16
CA LEU A 20 13.80 -10.57 3.80
C LEU A 20 14.47 -11.92 3.51
N SER A 21 15.66 -11.92 2.89
CA SER A 21 16.48 -13.12 2.68
C SER A 21 17.07 -13.69 3.97
N GLN A 22 17.45 -12.86 4.95
CA GLN A 22 17.94 -13.35 6.25
C GLN A 22 16.83 -13.95 7.12
N ARG A 23 15.59 -13.45 7.01
CA ARG A 23 14.40 -14.09 7.61
C ARG A 23 14.11 -15.48 7.02
N ARG A 24 14.53 -15.74 5.78
CA ARG A 24 14.48 -17.06 5.09
C ARG A 24 15.33 -18.13 5.81
N ALA A 25 16.46 -17.74 6.41
CA ALA A 25 17.36 -18.68 7.11
C ALA A 25 16.90 -18.98 8.54
N ALA A 26 16.36 -17.99 9.24
CA ALA A 26 15.92 -18.15 10.64
C ALA A 26 14.67 -19.03 10.80
N PHE A 27 13.77 -19.05 9.80
CA PHE A 27 12.55 -19.86 9.85
C PHE A 27 12.82 -21.36 9.61
N SER A 28 13.85 -21.69 8.82
CA SER A 28 14.25 -23.09 8.56
C SER A 28 14.85 -23.78 9.78
N ALA A 29 15.40 -23.03 10.75
CA ALA A 29 16.07 -23.59 11.93
C ALA A 29 15.12 -23.89 13.11
N ALA A 30 13.87 -23.41 13.07
CA ALA A 30 12.92 -23.53 14.19
C ALA A 30 12.01 -24.78 14.14
N SER A 31 12.26 -25.71 13.20
CA SER A 31 11.42 -26.89 12.98
C SER A 31 12.10 -28.19 13.44
N SER A 32 12.58 -28.22 14.68
CA SER A 32 13.16 -29.43 15.27
C SER A 32 12.85 -29.53 16.78
N ILE A 33 12.04 -30.53 17.16
CA ILE A 33 12.06 -31.27 18.45
C ILE A 33 11.41 -30.49 19.65
N THR A 34 10.46 -30.98 20.47
CA THR A 34 10.00 -32.33 20.88
C THR A 34 8.56 -32.30 21.43
N LYS A 35 7.83 -33.43 21.30
CA LYS A 35 6.58 -33.76 22.01
C LYS A 35 6.87 -34.27 23.43
N ALA A 36 6.04 -33.89 24.41
CA ALA A 36 5.91 -34.57 25.71
C ALA A 36 4.48 -34.40 26.29
N PRO A 37 4.02 -35.28 27.21
CA PRO A 37 2.66 -35.82 27.20
C PRO A 37 1.65 -35.15 28.15
N ARG A 38 0.38 -35.49 27.92
CA ARG A 38 -0.83 -35.10 28.66
C ARG A 38 -0.86 -35.70 30.07
N THR A 39 -1.24 -34.90 31.06
CA THR A 39 -1.76 -35.36 32.36
C THR A 39 -3.16 -34.80 32.58
N LEU A 40 -4.09 -35.72 32.87
CA LEU A 40 -5.46 -35.44 33.29
C LEU A 40 -5.45 -34.99 34.76
N SER A 41 -6.11 -33.88 35.07
CA SER A 41 -6.59 -33.63 36.43
C SER A 41 -7.98 -33.02 36.37
N ALA A 42 -8.92 -33.75 36.97
CA ALA A 42 -10.30 -33.36 37.14
C ALA A 42 -10.40 -32.34 38.27
N VAL A 43 -11.02 -31.19 38.00
CA VAL A 43 -11.48 -30.29 39.07
C VAL A 43 -12.94 -29.93 38.85
N ARG A 44 -13.71 -30.31 39.88
CA ARG A 44 -15.12 -30.11 40.18
C ARG A 44 -15.69 -28.76 39.74
N SER A 45 -16.90 -28.86 39.19
CA SER A 45 -17.90 -27.81 39.05
C SER A 45 -18.32 -27.22 40.39
N SER A 46 -18.27 -25.89 40.51
CA SER A 46 -19.05 -25.13 41.47
C SER A 46 -19.60 -23.85 40.79
N ILE A 47 -20.92 -23.79 40.71
CA ILE A 47 -21.70 -22.66 40.20
C ILE A 47 -21.75 -21.60 41.31
N PRO A 48 -21.38 -20.32 41.07
CA PRO A 48 -21.81 -19.23 41.92
C PRO A 48 -23.12 -18.63 41.39
N ARG A 49 -24.07 -18.53 42.31
CA ARG A 49 -25.40 -17.93 42.17
C ARG A 49 -25.31 -16.44 41.80
N ARG A 50 -26.21 -16.02 40.90
CA ARG A 50 -26.61 -14.62 40.68
C ARG A 50 -26.91 -13.92 42.01
N PHE A 51 -26.19 -12.84 42.29
CA PHE A 51 -26.62 -11.81 43.22
C PHE A 51 -27.10 -10.59 42.41
N TYR A 52 -28.39 -10.29 42.53
CA TYR A 52 -28.95 -8.98 42.20
C TYR A 52 -28.56 -8.02 43.33
N SER A 53 -27.82 -6.97 43.01
CA SER A 53 -27.61 -5.81 43.89
C SER A 53 -28.25 -4.59 43.25
N SER A 54 -29.06 -3.90 44.05
CA SER A 54 -29.80 -2.68 43.78
C SER A 54 -28.88 -1.47 43.56
N GLN A 55 -29.32 -0.62 42.64
CA GLN A 55 -28.89 0.74 42.28
C GLN A 55 -28.09 1.54 43.33
N GLN A 56 -26.96 2.08 42.89
CA GLN A 56 -26.58 3.48 43.14
C GLN A 56 -26.22 4.12 41.80
N GLN A 57 -27.06 5.04 41.34
CA GLN A 57 -26.80 5.89 40.18
C GLN A 57 -25.75 6.93 40.58
N THR A 58 -24.55 6.85 40.03
CA THR A 58 -23.63 7.99 40.01
C THR A 58 -24.06 8.95 38.89
N PRO A 59 -24.04 10.27 39.11
CA PRO A 59 -24.36 11.23 38.05
C PRO A 59 -23.31 11.13 36.92
N PRO A 60 -23.71 11.32 35.65
CA PRO A 60 -22.78 11.27 34.52
C PRO A 60 -21.73 12.40 34.64
N PRO A 61 -20.48 12.16 34.19
CA PRO A 61 -19.48 13.21 34.15
C PRO A 61 -19.92 14.36 33.24
N PRO A 62 -19.52 15.62 33.54
CA PRO A 62 -19.87 16.76 32.70
C PRO A 62 -19.31 16.59 31.28
N PRO A 63 -20.00 17.11 30.25
CA PRO A 63 -19.51 17.04 28.88
C PRO A 63 -18.14 17.74 28.77
N PRO A 64 -17.23 17.25 27.90
CA PRO A 64 -15.97 17.91 27.67
C PRO A 64 -16.20 19.35 27.16
N PRO A 65 -15.32 20.31 27.51
CA PRO A 65 -15.43 21.67 27.01
C PRO A 65 -15.41 21.66 25.47
N PRO A 66 -16.18 22.56 24.82
CA PRO A 66 -16.16 22.66 23.37
C PRO A 66 -14.73 22.90 22.87
N PRO A 67 -14.32 22.27 21.75
CA PRO A 67 -12.97 22.47 21.22
C PRO A 67 -12.75 23.95 20.98
N LYS A 68 -11.67 24.49 21.55
CA LYS A 68 -11.22 25.85 21.21
C LYS A 68 -11.00 25.88 19.70
N GLN A 69 -11.80 26.70 19.02
CA GLN A 69 -11.59 27.01 17.61
C GLN A 69 -10.28 27.77 17.49
N ASP A 70 -9.19 27.04 17.28
CA ASP A 70 -7.98 27.63 16.75
C ASP A 70 -8.30 28.03 15.31
N LYS A 71 -8.63 29.31 15.13
CA LYS A 71 -8.76 29.94 13.82
C LYS A 71 -7.38 29.86 13.16
N ILE A 72 -7.14 28.79 12.40
CA ILE A 72 -6.04 28.74 11.44
C ILE A 72 -6.28 29.93 10.51
N LYS A 73 -5.48 30.99 10.70
CA LYS A 73 -5.58 32.19 9.89
C LYS A 73 -5.11 31.79 8.49
N PHE A 74 -6.06 31.64 7.58
CA PHE A 74 -5.86 31.28 6.16
C PHE A 74 -5.21 32.41 5.34
N TRP A 75 -5.05 33.60 5.93
CA TRP A 75 -4.53 34.79 5.27
C TRP A 75 -3.08 34.71 4.75
N PRO A 76 -2.11 33.99 5.37
CA PRO A 76 -0.77 33.90 4.79
C PRO A 76 -0.77 33.11 3.47
N PHE A 77 -1.72 32.19 3.25
CA PHE A 77 -1.87 31.48 1.96
C PHE A 77 -2.54 32.36 0.89
N VAL A 78 -3.51 33.21 1.25
CA VAL A 78 -4.16 34.15 0.32
C VAL A 78 -3.20 35.25 -0.14
N VAL A 79 -2.32 35.73 0.74
CA VAL A 79 -1.30 36.74 0.39
C VAL A 79 -0.27 36.18 -0.60
N ILE A 80 0.19 34.93 -0.41
CA ILE A 80 1.13 34.29 -1.33
C ILE A 80 0.50 34.07 -2.71
N ILE A 81 -0.75 33.63 -2.77
CA ILE A 81 -1.49 33.46 -4.03
C ILE A 81 -1.73 34.81 -4.70
N GLY A 82 -2.15 35.83 -3.95
CA GLY A 82 -2.38 37.19 -4.47
C GLY A 82 -1.12 37.81 -5.09
N LEU A 83 0.03 37.70 -4.42
CA LEU A 83 1.30 38.23 -4.92
C LEU A 83 1.83 37.48 -6.16
N ALA A 84 1.62 36.16 -6.24
CA ALA A 84 1.97 35.39 -7.43
C ALA A 84 1.09 35.74 -8.64
N THR A 85 -0.19 36.06 -8.39
CA THR A 85 -1.15 36.38 -9.44
C THR A 85 -0.91 37.78 -10.03
N THR A 86 -0.57 38.77 -9.19
CA THR A 86 -0.24 40.13 -9.66
C THR A 86 1.07 40.20 -10.43
N ALA A 87 2.09 39.42 -10.01
CA ALA A 87 3.35 39.29 -10.74
C ALA A 87 3.14 38.69 -12.14
N TRP A 88 2.25 37.70 -12.28
CA TRP A 88 1.91 37.09 -13.57
C TRP A 88 1.18 38.07 -14.51
N ILE A 89 0.21 38.84 -13.99
CA ILE A 89 -0.55 39.82 -14.78
C ILE A 89 0.35 40.95 -15.29
N GLY A 90 1.29 41.44 -14.46
CA GLY A 90 2.27 42.44 -14.87
C GLY A 90 3.17 41.96 -16.02
N LEU A 91 3.57 40.68 -15.98
CA LEU A 91 4.46 40.07 -16.98
C LEU A 91 3.76 39.78 -18.31
N VAL A 92 2.45 39.55 -18.30
CA VAL A 92 1.62 39.35 -19.50
C VAL A 92 1.30 40.68 -20.20
N ASN A 93 1.08 41.77 -19.46
CA ASN A 93 0.79 43.08 -20.05
C ASN A 93 2.01 43.72 -20.75
N GLN A 94 3.24 43.40 -20.34
CA GLN A 94 4.47 43.83 -21.04
C GLN A 94 4.67 43.20 -22.43
N ARG A 95 3.86 42.20 -22.83
CA ARG A 95 3.95 41.56 -24.16
C ARG A 95 3.04 42.19 -25.22
N LYS A 96 2.23 43.20 -24.88
CA LYS A 96 1.27 43.81 -25.83
C LYS A 96 1.87 44.86 -26.76
N ASP A 97 3.10 45.34 -26.53
CA ASP A 97 3.67 46.50 -27.24
C ASP A 97 4.87 46.18 -28.18
N MET A 98 5.00 44.95 -28.70
CA MET A 98 6.02 44.67 -29.73
C MET A 98 5.43 44.62 -31.16
N PRO A 99 6.05 45.28 -32.15
CA PRO A 99 5.58 45.29 -33.53
C PRO A 99 5.79 43.94 -34.23
N GLY A 100 4.83 43.54 -35.06
CA GLY A 100 4.77 42.25 -35.73
C GLY A 100 5.78 42.06 -36.88
N VAL A 101 6.34 40.85 -36.98
CA VAL A 101 7.25 40.39 -38.04
C VAL A 101 6.43 39.65 -39.12
N PRO A 102 6.81 39.73 -40.43
CA PRO A 102 5.98 39.25 -41.55
C PRO A 102 5.99 37.71 -41.70
N PRO A 103 5.07 37.14 -42.50
CA PRO A 103 4.85 35.71 -42.56
C PRO A 103 5.79 35.02 -43.57
N GLN A 104 6.62 34.08 -43.09
CA GLN A 104 7.26 33.08 -43.95
C GLN A 104 7.14 31.66 -43.36
N GLN A 105 6.47 30.82 -44.15
CA GLN A 105 6.46 29.34 -44.24
C GLN A 105 6.34 28.50 -42.96
N GLN A 106 5.17 27.85 -42.85
CA GLN A 106 4.78 26.95 -41.76
C GLN A 106 5.61 25.66 -41.75
N VAL A 107 6.49 25.55 -40.74
CA VAL A 107 6.95 24.27 -40.17
C VAL A 107 6.33 24.20 -38.77
N GLY A 108 5.34 23.32 -38.57
CA GLY A 108 4.53 23.29 -37.34
C GLY A 108 5.26 22.67 -36.14
N LEU A 109 5.80 23.50 -35.25
CA LEU A 109 6.44 23.13 -33.97
C LEU A 109 5.62 23.67 -32.78
N GLY A 110 4.81 22.79 -32.16
CA GLY A 110 4.16 23.04 -30.87
C GLY A 110 5.06 22.62 -29.71
N GLY A 111 5.79 23.56 -29.12
CA GLY A 111 6.74 23.32 -28.03
C GLY A 111 6.13 23.47 -26.62
N ARG A 112 5.33 22.49 -26.19
CA ARG A 112 5.29 22.10 -24.77
C ARG A 112 6.57 21.28 -24.59
N LEU A 113 7.45 21.58 -23.62
CA LEU A 113 8.58 20.69 -23.34
C LEU A 113 8.02 19.27 -23.14
N PRO A 114 8.34 18.31 -24.02
CA PRO A 114 7.80 16.98 -23.90
C PRO A 114 8.34 16.40 -22.59
N ALA A 115 7.45 15.88 -21.75
CA ALA A 115 7.86 14.90 -20.75
C ALA A 115 8.70 13.83 -21.49
N PRO A 116 9.82 13.36 -20.93
CA PRO A 116 10.65 12.38 -21.62
C PRO A 116 9.75 11.24 -22.09
N ALA A 117 9.86 10.87 -23.36
CA ALA A 117 9.03 9.84 -23.99
C ALA A 117 9.26 8.50 -23.28
N LYS A 118 8.50 8.26 -22.22
CA LYS A 118 8.46 6.99 -21.52
C LYS A 118 7.38 6.17 -22.22
N SER A 119 7.75 5.00 -22.74
CA SER A 119 6.77 4.04 -23.26
C SER A 119 5.72 3.80 -22.17
N THR A 120 4.46 3.98 -22.53
CA THR A 120 3.32 3.82 -21.62
C THR A 120 2.45 2.69 -22.17
N PRO A 121 2.17 1.63 -21.39
CA PRO A 121 2.62 1.37 -20.02
C PRO A 121 4.14 1.12 -19.92
N THR A 122 4.71 1.38 -18.74
CA THR A 122 6.16 1.19 -18.47
C THR A 122 6.59 -0.26 -18.63
N PHE A 123 5.71 -1.21 -18.34
CA PHE A 123 5.95 -2.64 -18.56
C PHE A 123 4.87 -3.23 -19.47
N SER A 124 5.28 -4.07 -20.41
CA SER A 124 4.34 -4.89 -21.17
C SER A 124 3.77 -6.00 -20.27
N GLY A 125 2.52 -6.37 -20.52
CA GLY A 125 1.90 -7.55 -19.92
C GLY A 125 2.61 -8.86 -20.28
N ASP A 126 3.52 -8.87 -21.25
CA ASP A 126 4.38 -10.00 -21.59
C ASP A 126 5.67 -10.04 -20.74
N ASP A 127 6.16 -8.88 -20.32
CA ASP A 127 7.38 -8.75 -19.51
C ASP A 127 7.13 -9.01 -18.02
N VAL A 128 5.93 -8.64 -17.55
CA VAL A 128 5.57 -8.73 -16.14
C VAL A 128 4.17 -9.30 -15.94
N THR A 129 3.99 -10.06 -14.86
CA THR A 129 2.68 -10.46 -14.34
C THR A 129 2.44 -9.72 -13.04
N VAL A 130 1.41 -8.87 -12.98
CA VAL A 130 1.02 -8.15 -11.77
C VAL A 130 -0.27 -8.73 -11.19
N VAL A 131 -0.27 -9.04 -9.90
CA VAL A 131 -1.47 -9.41 -9.14
C VAL A 131 -1.62 -8.43 -7.99
N PHE A 132 -2.74 -7.72 -7.94
CA PHE A 132 -3.08 -6.89 -6.79
C PHE A 132 -3.52 -7.78 -5.64
N VAL A 133 -3.04 -7.52 -4.43
CA VAL A 133 -3.43 -8.24 -3.22
C VAL A 133 -4.16 -7.28 -2.29
N LEU A 134 -5.48 -7.44 -2.23
CA LEU A 134 -6.40 -6.57 -1.51
C LEU A 134 -7.09 -7.30 -0.35
N GLY A 135 -7.70 -6.52 0.54
CA GLY A 135 -8.27 -6.99 1.80
C GLY A 135 -8.06 -5.96 2.90
N GLY A 136 -8.92 -5.97 3.92
CA GLY A 136 -8.87 -5.01 5.01
C GLY A 136 -7.55 -5.05 5.81
N PRO A 137 -7.26 -4.03 6.62
CA PRO A 137 -6.11 -4.05 7.51
C PRO A 137 -6.25 -5.24 8.47
N GLY A 138 -5.22 -6.08 8.62
CA GLY A 138 -5.31 -7.28 9.47
C GLY A 138 -5.84 -8.55 8.77
N ALA A 139 -6.28 -8.47 7.51
CA ALA A 139 -6.78 -9.64 6.77
C ALA A 139 -5.73 -10.75 6.48
N GLY A 140 -4.44 -10.52 6.78
CA GLY A 140 -3.39 -11.55 6.59
C GLY A 140 -2.68 -11.52 5.23
N LYS A 141 -2.88 -10.47 4.42
CA LYS A 141 -2.26 -10.30 3.09
C LYS A 141 -0.75 -10.58 3.06
N GLY A 142 0.03 -9.87 3.87
CA GLY A 142 1.50 -10.03 3.89
C GLY A 142 1.95 -11.44 4.25
N THR A 143 1.23 -12.14 5.15
CA THR A 143 1.49 -13.55 5.47
C THR A 143 1.31 -14.43 4.25
N GLN A 144 0.22 -14.24 3.50
CA GLN A 144 -0.06 -15.02 2.31
C GLN A 144 0.86 -14.65 1.14
N CYS A 145 1.23 -13.37 0.99
CA CYS A 145 2.24 -12.96 0.01
C CYS A 145 3.58 -13.66 0.24
N ALA A 146 4.04 -13.78 1.49
CA ALA A 146 5.28 -14.49 1.81
C ALA A 146 5.25 -15.96 1.35
N GLN A 147 4.12 -16.64 1.55
CA GLN A 147 3.92 -18.02 1.07
C GLN A 147 3.98 -18.12 -0.46
N LEU A 148 3.37 -17.16 -1.17
CA LEU A 148 3.38 -17.13 -2.63
C LEU A 148 4.76 -16.79 -3.22
N VAL A 149 5.53 -15.94 -2.53
CA VAL A 149 6.93 -15.65 -2.88
C VAL A 149 7.76 -16.94 -2.81
N GLU A 150 7.66 -17.67 -1.70
CA GLU A 150 8.42 -18.89 -1.48
C GLU A 150 8.07 -19.98 -2.50
N ARG A 151 6.78 -20.17 -2.79
CA ARG A 151 6.32 -21.29 -3.61
C ARG A 151 6.36 -21.03 -5.12
N TYR A 152 6.06 -19.81 -5.56
CA TYR A 152 5.92 -19.50 -6.99
C TYR A 152 6.92 -18.44 -7.49
N GLY A 153 7.83 -17.98 -6.65
CA GLY A 153 8.85 -17.00 -7.05
C GLY A 153 8.28 -15.63 -7.41
N PHE A 154 7.13 -15.25 -6.83
CA PHE A 154 6.66 -13.87 -6.91
C PHE A 154 7.64 -12.94 -6.20
N THR A 155 7.69 -11.69 -6.66
CA THR A 155 8.25 -10.56 -5.92
C THR A 155 7.12 -9.85 -5.18
N HIS A 156 7.21 -9.78 -3.85
CA HIS A 156 6.24 -9.07 -3.04
C HIS A 156 6.65 -7.61 -2.86
N LEU A 157 5.76 -6.69 -3.28
CA LEU A 157 5.89 -5.26 -3.05
C LEU A 157 4.69 -4.79 -2.21
N SER A 158 4.95 -4.40 -0.97
CA SER A 158 3.95 -3.86 -0.06
C SER A 158 3.94 -2.34 -0.15
N ALA A 159 2.82 -1.76 -0.58
CA ALA A 159 2.68 -0.31 -0.69
C ALA A 159 2.87 0.37 0.67
N GLY A 160 2.38 -0.25 1.75
CA GLY A 160 2.57 0.27 3.10
C GLY A 160 4.04 0.26 3.54
N ASP A 161 4.83 -0.75 3.16
CA ASP A 161 6.25 -0.80 3.50
C ASP A 161 7.06 0.19 2.67
N LEU A 162 6.75 0.36 1.38
CA LEU A 162 7.36 1.39 0.54
C LEU A 162 7.09 2.80 1.09
N LEU A 163 5.87 3.06 1.55
CA LEU A 163 5.50 4.32 2.18
C LEU A 163 6.25 4.55 3.49
N ARG A 164 6.33 3.55 4.38
CA ARG A 164 7.10 3.65 5.63
C ARG A 164 8.59 3.88 5.37
N ALA A 165 9.17 3.20 4.39
CA ALA A 165 10.56 3.42 4.00
C ALA A 165 10.79 4.84 3.46
N GLU A 166 9.88 5.36 2.64
CA GLU A 166 9.96 6.74 2.13
C GLU A 166 9.73 7.77 3.24
N GLN A 167 8.88 7.46 4.23
CA GLN A 167 8.67 8.28 5.43
C GLN A 167 9.96 8.46 6.23
N GLU A 168 10.73 7.40 6.38
CA GLU A 168 11.97 7.37 7.17
C GLU A 168 13.19 7.85 6.38
N ARG A 169 13.06 8.06 5.06
CA ARG A 169 14.19 8.41 4.19
C ARG A 169 14.68 9.83 4.46
N PRO A 170 15.98 10.02 4.80
CA PRO A 170 16.54 11.35 5.00
C PRO A 170 16.38 12.24 3.76
N GLY A 171 15.89 13.46 3.97
CA GLY A 171 15.63 14.43 2.90
C GLY A 171 14.47 14.07 1.97
N SER A 172 13.55 13.18 2.39
CA SER A 172 12.29 12.99 1.67
C SER A 172 11.44 14.25 1.73
N GLN A 173 10.90 14.66 0.59
CA GLN A 173 9.92 15.76 0.49
C GLN A 173 8.52 15.28 0.86
N PHE A 174 8.29 13.96 0.93
CA PHE A 174 6.99 13.35 1.22
C PHE A 174 6.91 12.76 2.63
N GLY A 175 8.00 12.79 3.40
CA GLY A 175 8.09 12.07 4.67
C GLY A 175 6.98 12.45 5.66
N GLU A 176 6.81 13.74 5.95
CA GLU A 176 5.76 14.20 6.87
C GLU A 176 4.34 13.99 6.30
N LEU A 177 4.13 14.18 4.99
CA LEU A 177 2.85 13.88 4.34
C LEU A 177 2.46 12.41 4.54
N ILE A 178 3.39 11.48 4.30
CA ILE A 178 3.15 10.04 4.43
C ILE A 178 2.86 9.69 5.89
N LYS A 179 3.64 10.24 6.83
CA LYS A 179 3.47 10.04 8.27
C LYS A 179 2.08 10.46 8.74
N ASP A 180 1.62 11.63 8.31
CA ASP A 180 0.29 12.14 8.65
C ASP A 180 -0.83 11.28 8.07
N CYS A 181 -0.69 10.86 6.80
CA CYS A 181 -1.65 9.95 6.17
C CYS A 181 -1.74 8.60 6.91
N ILE A 182 -0.59 7.98 7.23
CA ILE A 182 -0.54 6.69 7.94
C ILE A 182 -1.18 6.80 9.32
N ARG A 183 -0.84 7.83 10.10
CA ARG A 183 -1.40 8.07 11.44
C ARG A 183 -2.92 8.22 11.39
N ASN A 184 -3.43 8.92 10.38
CA ASN A 184 -4.85 9.21 10.22
C ASN A 184 -5.63 8.13 9.45
N GLY A 185 -4.96 7.07 9.00
CA GLY A 185 -5.59 6.03 8.15
C GLY A 185 -6.01 6.53 6.77
N ALA A 186 -5.53 7.70 6.34
CA ALA A 186 -5.88 8.33 5.07
C ALA A 186 -5.07 7.75 3.90
N ILE A 187 -5.59 7.93 2.68
CA ILE A 187 -4.93 7.51 1.46
C ILE A 187 -3.86 8.55 1.06
N VAL A 188 -2.61 8.11 0.94
CA VAL A 188 -1.52 8.91 0.40
C VAL A 188 -1.82 9.27 -1.06
N PRO A 189 -1.47 10.48 -1.54
CA PRO A 189 -1.68 10.87 -2.93
C PRO A 189 -1.21 9.81 -3.94
N MET A 190 -1.99 9.69 -5.01
CA MET A 190 -1.83 8.66 -6.03
C MET A 190 -0.43 8.69 -6.65
N GLU A 191 0.05 9.87 -7.03
CA GLU A 191 1.32 10.07 -7.74
C GLU A 191 2.49 9.54 -6.93
N VAL A 192 2.49 9.79 -5.61
CA VAL A 192 3.55 9.32 -4.71
C VAL A 192 3.55 7.79 -4.68
N THR A 193 2.38 7.17 -4.47
CA THR A 193 2.29 5.71 -4.30
C THR A 193 2.59 4.97 -5.61
N VAL A 194 2.05 5.44 -6.74
CA VAL A 194 2.32 4.86 -8.07
C VAL A 194 3.80 4.99 -8.42
N GLN A 195 4.43 6.13 -8.16
CA GLN A 195 5.84 6.33 -8.46
C GLN A 195 6.76 5.43 -7.63
N LEU A 196 6.46 5.26 -6.33
CA LEU A 196 7.23 4.38 -5.45
C LEU A 196 7.14 2.92 -5.92
N LEU A 197 5.94 2.46 -6.32
CA LEU A 197 5.73 1.12 -6.85
C LEU A 197 6.42 0.91 -8.19
N GLU A 198 6.28 1.85 -9.12
CA GLU A 198 6.90 1.79 -10.44
C GLU A 198 8.44 1.71 -10.34
N ASN A 199 9.04 2.51 -9.45
CA ASN A 199 10.48 2.50 -9.19
C ASN A 199 10.93 1.14 -8.63
N ALA A 200 10.19 0.61 -7.64
CA ALA A 200 10.50 -0.68 -7.04
C ALA A 200 10.39 -1.84 -8.06
N MET A 201 9.36 -1.83 -8.91
CA MET A 201 9.23 -2.80 -10.01
C MET A 201 10.37 -2.68 -11.01
N THR A 202 10.76 -1.45 -11.37
CA THR A 202 11.85 -1.19 -12.32
C THR A 202 13.16 -1.76 -11.80
N ASP A 203 13.52 -1.50 -10.55
CA ASP A 203 14.76 -2.00 -9.96
C ASP A 203 14.81 -3.55 -9.96
N VAL A 204 13.69 -4.21 -9.66
CA VAL A 204 13.58 -5.67 -9.70
C VAL A 204 13.73 -6.22 -11.12
N VAL A 205 13.06 -5.62 -12.11
CA VAL A 205 13.16 -6.03 -13.51
C VAL A 205 14.60 -5.85 -14.03
N GLU A 206 15.23 -4.72 -13.73
CA GLU A 206 16.63 -4.47 -14.09
C GLU A 206 17.59 -5.47 -13.44
N GLU A 207 17.37 -5.82 -12.17
CA GLU A 207 18.19 -6.79 -11.46
C GLU A 207 18.04 -8.20 -12.04
N ASN A 208 16.81 -8.61 -12.37
CA ASN A 208 16.54 -9.89 -13.02
C ASN A 208 17.19 -9.98 -14.41
N LYS A 209 17.13 -8.89 -15.19
CA LYS A 209 17.82 -8.80 -16.49
C LYS A 209 19.34 -8.97 -16.36
N LYS A 210 19.95 -8.46 -15.29
CA LYS A 210 21.40 -8.62 -15.04
C LYS A 210 21.78 -10.03 -14.62
N LYS A 211 20.91 -10.73 -13.90
CA LYS A 211 21.15 -12.10 -13.41
C LYS A 211 20.90 -13.16 -14.48
N SER A 212 19.98 -12.93 -15.40
CA SER A 212 19.65 -13.92 -16.43
C SER A 212 20.63 -13.87 -17.61
N ARG A 213 21.45 -14.91 -17.76
CA ARG A 213 22.33 -15.13 -18.92
C ARG A 213 21.64 -15.89 -20.07
N ASN A 214 20.53 -16.58 -19.79
CA ASN A 214 19.79 -17.42 -20.74
C ASN A 214 18.29 -17.05 -20.69
N GLY A 215 17.86 -16.09 -21.51
CA GLY A 215 16.44 -15.76 -21.71
C GLY A 215 15.78 -14.96 -20.57
N SER A 216 14.88 -14.04 -20.93
CA SER A 216 14.14 -13.22 -19.97
C SER A 216 12.97 -14.02 -19.38
N SER A 217 13.12 -14.54 -18.17
CA SER A 217 11.96 -15.02 -17.39
C SER A 217 11.06 -13.83 -17.06
N LYS A 218 9.77 -13.95 -17.35
CA LYS A 218 8.74 -12.96 -17.00
C LYS A 218 8.76 -12.68 -15.49
N ALA A 219 8.84 -11.40 -15.10
CA ALA A 219 8.85 -11.03 -13.68
C ALA A 219 7.43 -11.11 -13.11
N LYS A 220 7.27 -11.65 -11.90
CA LYS A 220 5.97 -11.84 -11.25
C LYS A 220 5.88 -10.98 -10.01
N PHE A 221 4.83 -10.16 -9.87
CA PHE A 221 4.66 -9.21 -8.78
C PHE A 221 3.35 -9.43 -8.01
N LEU A 222 3.46 -9.44 -6.69
CA LEU A 222 2.34 -9.30 -5.76
C LEU A 222 2.38 -7.90 -5.18
N ILE A 223 1.40 -7.08 -5.54
CA ILE A 223 1.30 -5.69 -5.09
C ILE A 223 0.31 -5.65 -3.92
N ASP A 224 0.84 -5.68 -2.69
CA ASP A 224 0.07 -5.79 -1.45
C ASP A 224 -0.39 -4.43 -0.93
N GLY A 225 -1.69 -4.32 -0.70
CA GLY A 225 -2.31 -3.15 -0.09
C GLY A 225 -2.40 -1.96 -1.05
N PHE A 226 -2.38 -2.21 -2.36
CA PHE A 226 -2.62 -1.26 -3.44
C PHE A 226 -3.33 -1.98 -4.60
N PRO A 227 -4.25 -1.33 -5.32
CA PRO A 227 -4.77 0.03 -5.12
C PRO A 227 -5.77 0.13 -3.96
N ARG A 228 -5.84 1.29 -3.29
CA ARG A 228 -6.80 1.57 -2.20
C ARG A 228 -7.87 2.61 -2.54
N LYS A 229 -7.81 3.10 -3.77
CA LYS A 229 -8.73 4.09 -4.35
C LYS A 229 -8.75 3.92 -5.87
N MET A 230 -9.85 4.30 -6.51
CA MET A 230 -10.05 4.09 -7.95
C MET A 230 -9.07 4.86 -8.83
N ASP A 231 -8.71 6.08 -8.48
CA ASP A 231 -7.71 6.88 -9.20
C ASP A 231 -6.37 6.14 -9.29
N GLN A 232 -5.90 5.58 -8.17
CA GLN A 232 -4.70 4.75 -8.10
C GLN A 232 -4.77 3.53 -9.02
N ALA A 233 -5.92 2.84 -9.04
CA ALA A 233 -6.12 1.67 -9.88
C ALA A 233 -5.99 2.04 -11.36
N LEU A 234 -6.79 3.01 -11.81
CA LEU A 234 -6.80 3.46 -13.20
C LEU A 234 -5.42 3.96 -13.64
N LYS A 235 -4.77 4.77 -12.79
CA LYS A 235 -3.46 5.32 -13.14
C LYS A 235 -2.39 4.25 -13.27
N PHE A 236 -2.37 3.27 -12.36
CA PHE A 236 -1.39 2.20 -12.42
C PHE A 236 -1.59 1.32 -13.66
N GLU A 237 -2.83 0.94 -13.99
CA GLU A 237 -3.10 0.13 -15.18
C GLU A 237 -2.76 0.88 -16.47
N GLU A 238 -3.02 2.19 -16.52
CA GLU A 238 -2.66 3.06 -17.63
C GLU A 238 -1.13 3.21 -17.78
N THR A 239 -0.43 3.57 -16.69
CA THR A 239 0.96 4.05 -16.81
C THR A 239 2.03 3.03 -16.47
N VAL A 240 1.72 2.04 -15.63
CA VAL A 240 2.70 1.08 -15.14
C VAL A 240 2.52 -0.26 -15.85
N CYS A 241 1.40 -0.94 -15.62
CA CYS A 241 1.05 -2.21 -16.24
C CYS A 241 -0.39 -2.59 -15.86
N PRO A 242 -1.20 -3.13 -16.78
CA PRO A 242 -2.47 -3.78 -16.44
C PRO A 242 -2.26 -4.94 -15.46
N ALA A 243 -3.08 -5.04 -14.41
CA ALA A 243 -3.03 -6.18 -13.52
C ALA A 243 -3.71 -7.41 -14.15
N LYS A 244 -3.25 -8.61 -13.80
CA LYS A 244 -3.88 -9.84 -14.29
C LYS A 244 -5.22 -10.10 -13.60
N PHE A 245 -5.24 -9.95 -12.28
CA PHE A 245 -6.42 -10.04 -11.42
C PHE A 245 -6.11 -9.48 -10.03
N VAL A 246 -7.15 -9.34 -9.21
CA VAL A 246 -7.11 -9.01 -7.79
C VAL A 246 -7.30 -10.27 -6.98
N LEU A 247 -6.37 -10.54 -6.06
CA LEU A 247 -6.55 -11.51 -4.99
C LEU A 247 -7.11 -10.80 -3.76
N PHE A 248 -8.37 -11.06 -3.43
CA PHE A 248 -9.08 -10.38 -2.36
C PHE A 248 -9.26 -11.29 -1.14
N TYR A 249 -8.65 -10.91 -0.02
CA TYR A 249 -8.81 -11.58 1.27
C TYR A 249 -9.97 -10.95 2.04
N ASP A 250 -11.11 -11.66 2.03
CA ASP A 250 -12.30 -11.28 2.77
C ASP A 250 -12.17 -11.75 4.22
N CYS A 251 -12.33 -10.82 5.15
CA CYS A 251 -12.16 -11.10 6.57
C CYS A 251 -13.13 -10.23 7.36
N PRO A 252 -13.91 -10.80 8.29
CA PRO A 252 -14.77 -10.04 9.19
C PRO A 252 -13.97 -9.02 10.00
N GLU A 253 -14.57 -7.84 10.21
CA GLU A 253 -13.93 -6.73 10.94
C GLU A 253 -13.45 -7.14 12.34
N ALA A 254 -14.24 -7.91 13.07
CA ALA A 254 -13.89 -8.37 14.42
C ALA A 254 -12.59 -9.21 14.44
N GLU A 255 -12.40 -10.07 13.44
CA GLU A 255 -11.18 -10.89 13.34
C GLU A 255 -9.98 -10.05 12.89
N MET A 256 -10.21 -9.10 11.98
CA MET A 256 -9.19 -8.12 11.60
C MET A 256 -8.74 -7.26 12.79
N GLU A 257 -9.67 -6.76 13.60
CA GLU A 257 -9.40 -5.94 14.79
C GLU A 257 -8.57 -6.73 15.79
N ARG A 258 -8.98 -7.95 16.11
CA ARG A 258 -8.25 -8.88 16.98
C ARG A 258 -6.80 -9.05 16.51
N ARG A 259 -6.59 -9.31 15.22
CA ARG A 259 -5.24 -9.47 14.62
C ARG A 259 -4.41 -8.19 14.69
N LEU A 260 -5.01 -7.02 14.48
CA LEU A 260 -4.32 -5.74 14.54
C LEU A 260 -3.88 -5.39 15.96
N LEU A 261 -4.74 -5.62 16.96
CA LEU A 261 -4.43 -5.40 18.36
C LEU A 261 -3.28 -6.31 18.83
N GLU A 262 -3.30 -7.59 18.46
CA GLU A 262 -2.17 -8.49 18.77
C GLU A 262 -0.88 -8.05 18.09
N ARG A 263 -0.95 -7.63 16.81
CA ARG A 263 0.23 -7.15 16.09
C ARG A 263 0.80 -5.87 16.71
N GLY A 264 -0.04 -4.95 17.16
CA GLY A 264 0.37 -3.71 17.83
C GLY A 264 1.24 -3.96 19.07
N LYS A 265 1.03 -5.08 19.78
CA LYS A 265 1.84 -5.47 20.94
C LYS A 265 3.29 -5.84 20.58
N THR A 266 3.53 -6.31 19.35
CA THR A 266 4.82 -6.91 18.96
C THR A 266 5.58 -6.17 17.86
N SER A 267 4.89 -5.40 17.01
CA SER A 267 5.49 -4.91 15.76
C SER A 267 6.03 -3.48 15.79
N GLY A 268 5.76 -2.71 16.86
CA GLY A 268 6.15 -1.29 16.94
C GLY A 268 5.45 -0.38 15.91
N ARG A 269 4.30 -0.81 15.35
CA ARG A 269 3.55 -0.03 14.36
C ARG A 269 2.68 1.00 15.07
N ALA A 270 2.99 2.29 14.88
CA ALA A 270 2.27 3.39 15.51
C ALA A 270 0.77 3.45 15.11
N ASP A 271 0.42 2.93 13.94
CA ASP A 271 -0.95 2.91 13.38
C ASP A 271 -1.78 1.68 13.77
N ASP A 272 -1.26 0.79 14.63
CA ASP A 272 -1.97 -0.38 15.17
C ASP A 272 -2.52 -0.09 16.59
N ASN A 273 -3.17 1.07 16.77
CA ASN A 273 -3.91 1.45 17.98
C ASN A 273 -5.42 1.53 17.68
N ALA A 274 -6.28 1.42 18.70
CA ALA A 274 -7.74 1.33 18.53
C ALA A 274 -8.35 2.49 17.70
N GLU A 275 -7.85 3.72 17.87
CA GLU A 275 -8.36 4.88 17.13
C GLU A 275 -7.98 4.80 15.65
N SER A 276 -6.70 4.54 15.35
CA SER A 276 -6.20 4.40 13.98
C SER A 276 -6.80 3.18 13.28
N ILE A 277 -7.04 2.07 13.99
CA ILE A 277 -7.69 0.86 13.45
C ILE A 277 -9.08 1.20 12.91
N ARG A 278 -9.92 1.89 13.70
CA ARG A 278 -11.27 2.29 13.28
C ARG A 278 -11.24 3.19 12.04
N LYS A 279 -10.32 4.16 11.99
CA LYS A 279 -10.12 5.02 10.81
C LYS A 279 -9.77 4.18 9.57
N ARG A 280 -8.87 3.21 9.73
CA ARG A 280 -8.43 2.34 8.63
C ARG A 280 -9.54 1.40 8.14
N PHE A 281 -10.42 0.90 9.01
CA PHE A 281 -11.60 0.15 8.59
C PHE A 281 -12.56 1.02 7.79
N ARG A 282 -12.88 2.21 8.31
CA ARG A 282 -13.73 3.16 7.59
C ARG A 282 -13.19 3.47 6.20
N THR A 283 -11.92 3.87 6.10
CA THR A 283 -11.29 4.15 4.80
C THR A 283 -11.29 2.93 3.89
N PHE A 284 -11.07 1.73 4.42
CA PHE A 284 -11.13 0.51 3.61
C PHE A 284 -12.53 0.31 2.99
N ILE A 285 -13.60 0.45 3.77
CA ILE A 285 -14.97 0.32 3.26
C ILE A 285 -15.31 1.46 2.30
N GLU A 286 -15.02 2.70 2.64
CA GLU A 286 -15.43 3.87 1.85
C GLU A 286 -14.62 4.05 0.57
N THR A 287 -13.33 3.68 0.56
CA THR A 287 -12.43 3.99 -0.57
C THR A 287 -11.86 2.76 -1.25
N SER A 288 -11.57 1.69 -0.51
CA SER A 288 -10.91 0.50 -1.06
C SER A 288 -11.91 -0.53 -1.59
N MET A 289 -13.05 -0.74 -0.95
CA MET A 289 -14.08 -1.68 -1.43
C MET A 289 -14.62 -1.31 -2.83
N PRO A 290 -14.87 -0.04 -3.18
CA PRO A 290 -15.25 0.33 -4.56
C PRO A 290 -14.27 -0.14 -5.63
N VAL A 291 -12.99 -0.29 -5.28
CA VAL A 291 -11.96 -0.85 -6.18
C VAL A 291 -12.18 -2.34 -6.37
N VAL A 292 -12.46 -3.07 -5.30
CA VAL A 292 -12.78 -4.52 -5.38
C VAL A 292 -14.03 -4.72 -6.22
N ASP A 293 -15.08 -3.96 -5.97
CA ASP A 293 -16.36 -4.03 -6.71
C ASP A 293 -16.16 -3.74 -8.21
N HIS A 294 -15.27 -2.80 -8.55
CA HIS A 294 -14.93 -2.50 -9.93
C HIS A 294 -14.30 -3.71 -10.63
N TYR A 295 -13.26 -4.32 -10.06
CA TYR A 295 -12.63 -5.50 -10.65
C TYR A 295 -13.52 -6.75 -10.59
N GLU A 296 -14.45 -6.84 -9.64
CA GLU A 296 -15.41 -7.94 -9.55
C GLU A 296 -16.38 -7.91 -10.73
N LYS A 297 -16.89 -6.73 -11.11
CA LYS A 297 -17.72 -6.53 -12.31
C LYS A 297 -17.00 -6.95 -13.60
N GLU A 298 -15.68 -6.90 -13.62
CA GLU A 298 -14.84 -7.34 -14.74
C GLU A 298 -14.47 -8.84 -14.68
N ASN A 299 -14.98 -9.60 -13.69
CA ASN A 299 -14.58 -10.99 -13.44
C ASN A 299 -13.06 -11.15 -13.21
N ARG A 300 -12.44 -10.14 -12.59
CA ARG A 300 -11.01 -10.07 -12.28
C ARG A 300 -10.71 -10.18 -10.79
N VAL A 301 -11.66 -10.62 -9.96
CA VAL A 301 -11.45 -10.85 -8.53
C VAL A 301 -11.42 -12.35 -8.22
N VAL A 302 -10.39 -12.76 -7.49
CA VAL A 302 -10.29 -14.07 -6.83
C VAL A 302 -10.49 -13.82 -5.33
N LYS A 303 -11.67 -14.15 -4.84
CA LYS A 303 -12.06 -13.95 -3.44
C LYS A 303 -11.67 -15.16 -2.59
N ILE A 304 -11.02 -14.91 -1.45
CA ILE A 304 -10.55 -15.91 -0.48
C ILE A 304 -11.10 -15.55 0.90
N ASP A 305 -11.75 -16.49 1.57
CA ASP A 305 -12.08 -16.36 2.99
C ASP A 305 -10.79 -16.44 3.83
N ALA A 306 -10.49 -15.37 4.55
CA ALA A 306 -9.30 -15.21 5.37
C ALA A 306 -9.53 -15.45 6.87
N THR A 307 -10.71 -15.97 7.25
CA THR A 307 -11.02 -16.39 8.63
C THR A 307 -10.26 -17.63 9.11
N PRO A 308 -9.99 -18.66 8.29
CA PRO A 308 -9.34 -19.89 8.77
C PRO A 308 -7.87 -19.69 9.16
N SER A 309 -7.22 -20.77 9.58
CA SER A 309 -5.78 -20.75 9.89
C SER A 309 -4.94 -20.33 8.67
N PRO A 310 -3.75 -19.71 8.88
CA PRO A 310 -2.90 -19.26 7.78
C PRO A 310 -2.60 -20.35 6.74
N ASP A 311 -2.41 -21.59 7.17
CA ASP A 311 -2.14 -22.74 6.29
C ASP A 311 -3.34 -23.13 5.43
N GLN A 312 -4.55 -23.08 6.00
CA GLN A 312 -5.78 -23.34 5.26
C GLN A 312 -6.04 -22.27 4.22
N VAL A 313 -5.87 -20.99 4.60
CA VAL A 313 -5.96 -19.86 3.67
C VAL A 313 -4.92 -20.01 2.57
N SER A 314 -3.68 -20.38 2.90
CA SER A 314 -2.62 -20.58 1.91
C SER A 314 -2.95 -21.68 0.91
N LYS A 315 -3.46 -22.83 1.36
CA LYS A 315 -3.89 -23.92 0.49
C LYS A 315 -4.99 -23.49 -0.47
N GLU A 316 -5.99 -22.76 0.02
CA GLU A 316 -7.08 -22.25 -0.84
C GLU A 316 -6.56 -21.20 -1.83
N THR A 317 -5.70 -20.27 -1.38
CA THR A 317 -5.06 -19.29 -2.26
C THR A 317 -4.28 -19.96 -3.38
N GLN A 318 -3.45 -20.97 -3.06
CA GLN A 318 -2.66 -21.73 -4.03
C GLN A 318 -3.57 -22.35 -5.10
N LYS A 319 -4.60 -23.09 -4.66
CA LYS A 319 -5.58 -23.72 -5.55
C LYS A 319 -6.22 -22.70 -6.50
N ARG A 320 -6.61 -21.53 -6.00
CA ARG A 320 -7.29 -20.49 -6.78
C ARG A 320 -6.37 -19.79 -7.76
N ILE A 321 -5.12 -19.52 -7.36
CA ILE A 321 -4.12 -18.92 -8.24
C ILE A 321 -3.73 -19.89 -9.35
N GLU A 322 -3.51 -21.18 -9.03
CA GLU A 322 -3.22 -22.21 -10.03
C GLU A 322 -4.36 -22.37 -11.03
N SER A 323 -5.62 -22.31 -10.57
CA SER A 323 -6.77 -22.30 -11.48
C SER A 323 -6.80 -21.08 -12.41
N ARG A 324 -6.24 -19.93 -12.00
CA ARG A 324 -6.31 -18.68 -12.76
C ARG A 324 -5.13 -18.46 -13.70
N LEU A 325 -3.94 -18.92 -13.30
CA LEU A 325 -2.69 -18.73 -14.02
C LEU A 325 -2.15 -20.02 -14.67
N GLY A 326 -2.74 -21.18 -14.37
CA GLY A 326 -2.23 -22.50 -14.73
C GLY A 326 -1.35 -23.10 -13.61
N SER A 327 -0.90 -24.34 -13.75
CA SER A 327 -0.04 -24.97 -12.74
C SER A 327 1.46 -24.65 -12.92
N ASN A 328 1.85 -24.05 -14.04
CA ASN A 328 3.26 -23.85 -14.46
C ASN A 328 3.62 -22.38 -14.74
N PHE A 329 2.95 -21.39 -14.13
CA PHE A 329 3.24 -19.96 -14.35
C PHE A 329 4.44 -19.45 -13.53
#